data_AF-A0A9Q3D583-F1
#
_entry.id   AF-A0A9Q3D583-F1
#
_cell.length_a   1.000
_cell.length_b   1.000
_cell.length_c   1.000
_cell.angle_alpha   90.00
_cell.angle_beta   90.00
_cell.angle_gamma   90.00
#
_symmetry.space_group_name_H-M   'P 1'
#
loop_
_entity.id
_entity.type
_entity.pdbx_description
1 polymer ?
#
loop_
_entity_poly.entity_id
_entity_poly.type
_entity_poly.pdbx_seq_one_letter_code
_entity_poly.pdbx_strand_id
1 'polypeptide(L)'
;MTHKVIKAYEKIWKALTEAPLLLMPDGNIPFKLYIDSCADGLGAALHQVQIIDDKRTEGPDCNISKQIKPTEARYGASQMECLCLVWAL
;
A
#
# COMPACT_ATOMS: atom_id res chain seq x y z
N MET A 1 -27.48 0.03 -9.49
CA MET A 1 -26.34 0.94 -9.21
C MET A 1 -26.04 1.06 -7.71
N THR A 2 -27.04 1.10 -6.84
CA THR A 2 -26.89 1.26 -5.38
C THR A 2 -26.05 0.17 -4.68
N HIS A 3 -26.15 -1.09 -5.11
CA HIS A 3 -25.44 -2.21 -4.48
C HIS A 3 -23.91 -2.09 -4.50
N LYS A 4 -23.33 -1.60 -5.61
CA LYS A 4 -21.87 -1.44 -5.74
C LYS A 4 -21.35 -0.34 -4.79
N VAL A 5 -22.11 0.75 -4.66
CA VAL A 5 -21.76 1.88 -3.79
C VAL A 5 -21.83 1.47 -2.33
N ILE A 6 -22.90 0.76 -1.92
CA ILE A 6 -23.03 0.24 -0.55
C ILE A 6 -21.87 -0.70 -0.21
N LYS A 7 -21.54 -1.65 -1.09
CA LYS A 7 -20.39 -2.55 -0.89
C LYS A 7 -19.05 -1.81 -0.78
N ALA A 8 -18.84 -0.77 -1.60
CA ALA A 8 -17.62 0.03 -1.53
C ALA A 8 -17.53 0.79 -0.20
N TYR A 9 -18.65 1.38 0.25
CA TYR A 9 -18.75 2.04 1.55
C TYR A 9 -18.46 1.08 2.71
N GLU A 10 -19.08 -0.10 2.72
CA GLU A 10 -18.84 -1.13 3.74
C GLU A 10 -17.37 -1.57 3.77
N LYS A 11 -16.72 -1.71 2.60
CA LYS A 11 -15.30 -2.05 2.51
C LYS A 11 -14.40 -0.98 3.12
N ILE A 12 -14.68 0.30 2.83
CA ILE A 12 -13.93 1.42 3.41
C ILE A 12 -14.15 1.48 4.92
N TRP A 13 -15.41 1.37 5.36
CA TRP A 13 -15.75 1.36 6.78
C TRP A 13 -14.97 0.27 7.52
N LYS A 14 -15.02 -0.96 7.01
CA LYS A 14 -14.30 -2.09 7.58
C LYS A 14 -12.79 -1.85 7.62
N ALA A 15 -12.21 -1.33 6.54
CA ALA A 15 -10.78 -1.01 6.48
C ALA A 15 -10.36 0.07 7.49
N LEU A 16 -11.22 1.05 7.79
CA LEU A 16 -10.95 2.08 8.78
C LEU A 16 -11.08 1.57 10.22
N THR A 17 -12.07 0.73 10.49
CA THR A 17 -12.33 0.21 11.84
C THR A 17 -11.43 -0.96 12.23
N GLU A 18 -10.92 -1.69 11.25
CA GLU A 18 -10.04 -2.85 11.44
C GLU A 18 -8.61 -2.57 10.96
N ALA A 19 -8.24 -1.30 10.80
CA ALA A 19 -6.90 -0.92 10.33
C ALA A 19 -5.82 -1.46 11.28
N PRO A 20 -4.73 -2.05 10.76
CA PRO A 20 -3.60 -2.46 11.59
C PRO A 20 -2.93 -1.24 12.22
N LEU A 21 -2.31 -1.44 13.39
CA LEU A 21 -1.46 -0.44 14.00
C LEU A 21 -0.27 -0.14 13.08
N LEU A 22 0.00 1.15 12.84
CA LEU A 22 1.20 1.58 12.12
C LEU A 22 2.36 1.78 13.09
N LEU A 23 3.55 1.38 12.68
CA LEU A 23 4.78 1.66 13.40
C LEU A 23 5.16 3.15 13.25
N MET A 24 5.79 3.69 14.28
CA MET A 24 6.43 5.02 14.18
C MET A 24 7.73 4.84 13.39
N PRO A 25 7.93 5.54 12.27
CA PRO A 25 9.13 5.37 11.46
C PRO A 25 10.39 5.85 12.19
N ASP A 26 11.46 5.07 12.13
CA ASP A 26 12.79 5.42 12.64
C ASP A 26 13.77 5.63 11.48
N GLY A 27 14.23 6.87 11.29
CA GLY A 27 15.15 7.23 10.21
C GLY A 27 16.54 6.57 10.27
N ASN A 28 16.88 5.91 11.38
CA ASN A 28 18.16 5.20 11.54
C ASN A 28 18.10 3.72 11.11
N ILE A 29 16.91 3.19 10.83
CA ILE A 29 16.68 1.80 10.49
C ILE A 29 16.30 1.70 9.00
N PRO A 30 16.80 0.70 8.25
CA PRO A 30 16.42 0.50 6.86
C PRO A 30 14.91 0.27 6.69
N PHE A 31 14.33 0.93 5.68
CA PHE A 31 12.97 0.69 5.25
C PHE A 31 12.88 -0.50 4.27
N LYS A 32 11.73 -1.17 4.28
CA LYS A 32 11.30 -2.15 3.28
C LYS A 32 10.10 -1.60 2.54
N LEU A 33 10.22 -1.45 1.23
CA LEU A 33 9.11 -1.02 0.39
C LEU A 33 8.53 -2.23 -0.34
N TYR A 34 7.28 -2.56 -0.03
CA TYR A 34 6.48 -3.51 -0.82
C TYR A 34 5.66 -2.73 -1.83
N ILE A 35 5.60 -3.23 -3.06
CA ILE A 35 4.81 -2.64 -4.14
C ILE A 35 3.99 -3.72 -4.81
N ASP A 36 2.85 -3.34 -5.37
CA ASP A 36 2.03 -4.17 -6.24
C ASP A 36 1.25 -3.30 -7.21
N SER A 37 1.04 -3.78 -8.42
CA SER A 37 0.34 -3.04 -9.47
C SER A 37 -0.75 -3.86 -10.12
N CYS A 38 -1.83 -3.19 -10.54
CA CYS A 38 -2.89 -3.82 -11.31
C CYS A 38 -3.44 -2.88 -12.38
N ALA A 39 -4.38 -3.39 -13.17
CA ALA A 39 -5.01 -2.64 -14.26
C ALA A 39 -5.80 -1.40 -13.79
N ASP A 40 -6.10 -1.29 -12.49
CA ASP A 40 -6.88 -0.19 -11.91
C ASP A 40 -6.05 0.78 -11.06
N GLY A 41 -4.89 0.35 -10.55
CA GLY A 41 -4.17 1.11 -9.54
C GLY A 41 -2.78 0.60 -9.20
N LEU A 42 -2.05 1.44 -8.46
CA LEU A 42 -0.76 1.16 -7.85
C LEU A 42 -0.94 1.14 -6.34
N GLY A 43 -0.24 0.22 -5.66
CA GLY A 43 -0.22 0.12 -4.21
C GLY A 43 1.20 -0.05 -3.70
N ALA A 44 1.51 0.59 -2.57
CA ALA A 44 2.75 0.36 -1.87
C ALA A 44 2.55 0.40 -0.35
N ALA A 45 3.34 -0.40 0.36
CA ALA A 45 3.40 -0.43 1.80
C ALA A 45 4.86 -0.23 2.25
N LEU A 46 5.09 0.81 3.04
CA LEU A 46 6.37 1.07 3.67
C LEU A 46 6.40 0.36 5.01
N HIS A 47 7.41 -0.46 5.23
CA HIS A 47 7.57 -1.28 6.42
C HIS A 47 8.95 -1.05 7.04
N GLN A 48 9.03 -1.28 8.34
CA GLN A 48 10.28 -1.40 9.07
C GLN A 48 10.31 -2.64 9.95
N VAL A 49 11.52 -3.12 10.21
CA VAL A 49 11.77 -4.18 11.17
C VAL A 49 12.36 -3.55 12.42
N GLN A 50 11.56 -3.45 13.48
CA GLN A 50 11.92 -2.80 14.74
C GLN A 50 11.95 -3.82 15.89
N ILE A 51 12.62 -3.47 16.99
CA ILE A 51 12.54 -4.24 18.24
C ILE A 51 11.47 -3.59 19.12
N ILE A 52 10.40 -4.34 19.39
CA ILE A 52 9.27 -3.91 20.22
C ILE A 52 9.05 -5.00 21.27
N ASP A 53 9.06 -4.63 22.56
CA ASP A 53 8.97 -5.57 23.69
C ASP A 53 9.96 -6.74 23.57
N ASP A 54 11.23 -6.43 23.29
CA ASP A 54 12.34 -7.37 23.06
C ASP A 54 12.13 -8.38 21.91
N LYS A 55 11.16 -8.13 21.03
CA LYS A 55 10.86 -8.97 19.87
C LYS A 55 11.10 -8.23 18.57
N ARG A 56 11.68 -8.95 17.60
CA ARG A 56 11.83 -8.46 16.23
C ARG A 56 10.46 -8.49 15.55
N THR A 57 9.93 -7.30 15.27
CA THR A 57 8.61 -7.11 14.68
C THR A 57 8.75 -6.36 13.37
N GLU A 58 8.22 -6.93 12.29
CA GLU A 58 8.02 -6.22 11.03
C GLU A 58 6.60 -5.67 11.00
N GLY A 59 6.46 -4.37 10.71
CA GLY A 59 5.16 -3.73 10.63
C GLY A 59 5.14 -2.60 9.61
N PRO A 60 3.95 -2.21 9.15
CA PRO A 60 3.78 -1.09 8.23
C PRO A 60 3.97 0.23 8.97
N ASP A 61 4.75 1.13 8.39
CA ASP A 61 4.79 2.54 8.78
C ASP A 61 3.71 3.33 8.03
N CYS A 62 3.49 3.01 6.75
CA CYS A 62 2.43 3.60 5.95
C CYS A 62 1.99 2.71 4.79
N ASN A 63 0.75 2.92 4.34
CA ASN A 63 0.21 2.34 3.11
C ASN A 63 -0.21 3.47 2.18
N ILE A 64 0.27 3.45 0.93
CA ILE A 64 -0.07 4.43 -0.10
C ILE A 64 -0.64 3.73 -1.32
N SER A 65 -1.61 4.35 -1.97
CA SER A 65 -2.16 3.85 -3.23
C SER A 65 -2.59 4.99 -4.14
N LYS A 66 -2.62 4.72 -5.44
CA LYS A 66 -2.98 5.70 -6.46
C LYS A 66 -3.69 5.01 -7.62
N GLN A 67 -4.72 5.67 -8.16
CA GLN A 67 -5.35 5.26 -9.40
C GLN A 67 -4.49 5.62 -10.62
N ILE A 68 -4.40 4.72 -11.59
CA ILE A 68 -3.58 4.93 -12.79
C ILE A 68 -4.31 5.74 -13.85
N LYS A 69 -3.54 6.43 -14.70
CA LYS A 69 -4.08 7.17 -15.84
C LYS A 69 -4.45 6.19 -16.97
N PRO A 70 -5.42 6.54 -17.84
CA PRO A 70 -5.78 5.71 -18.99
C PRO A 70 -4.62 5.40 -19.95
N THR A 71 -3.59 6.25 -19.98
CA THR A 71 -2.36 6.02 -20.75
C THR A 71 -1.44 5.00 -20.09
N GLU A 72 -1.35 5.01 -18.76
CA GLU A 72 -0.54 4.07 -17.96
C GLU A 72 -1.16 2.67 -18.00
N ALA A 73 -2.49 2.56 -18.07
CA ALA A 73 -3.22 1.29 -18.20
C ALA A 73 -2.89 0.48 -19.47
N ARG A 74 -2.13 1.04 -20.42
CA ARG A 74 -1.67 0.35 -21.64
C ARG A 74 -0.32 -0.34 -21.48
N TYR A 75 0.35 -0.13 -20.36
CA TYR A 75 1.63 -0.78 -20.06
C TYR A 75 1.44 -2.27 -19.79
N GLY A 76 2.44 -3.06 -20.19
CA GLY A 76 2.50 -4.48 -19.82
C GLY A 76 2.77 -4.66 -18.31
N ALA A 77 2.54 -5.86 -17.78
CA ALA A 77 2.68 -6.14 -16.35
C ALA A 77 4.03 -5.70 -15.76
N SER A 78 5.15 -6.06 -16.40
CA SER A 78 6.49 -5.66 -15.92
C SER A 78 6.72 -4.14 -15.94
N GLN A 79 6.10 -3.43 -16.88
CA GLN A 79 6.16 -1.97 -16.95
C GLN A 79 5.30 -1.32 -15.86
N MET A 80 4.16 -1.95 -15.51
CA MET A 80 3.31 -1.52 -14.40
C MET A 80 3.99 -1.70 -13.05
N GLU A 81 4.68 -2.81 -12.83
CA GLU A 81 5.50 -3.02 -11.62
C GLU A 81 6.62 -1.98 -11.50
N CYS A 82 7.31 -1.69 -12.61
CA CYS A 82 8.34 -0.65 -12.64
C CYS A 82 7.76 0.75 -12.40
N LEU A 83 6.59 1.06 -12.97
CA LEU A 83 5.86 2.30 -12.71
C LEU A 83 5.50 2.41 -11.23
N CYS A 84 5.04 1.32 -10.61
CA CYS A 84 4.70 1.28 -9.18
C CYS A 84 5.93 1.56 -8.31
N LEU A 85 7.07 0.93 -8.63
CA LEU A 85 8.34 1.16 -7.94
C LEU A 85 8.74 2.64 -8.02
N VAL A 86 8.79 3.21 -9.23
CA VAL A 86 9.22 4.60 -9.44
C VAL A 86 8.28 5.59 -8.79
N TRP A 87 6.98 5.31 -8.77
CA TRP A 87 5.99 6.18 -8.13
C TRP A 87 6.06 6.14 -6.59
N ALA A 88 6.43 5.00 -6.01
CA ALA A 88 6.43 4.79 -4.57
C ALA A 88 7.75 5.18 -3.87
N LEU A 89 8.80 5.46 -4.64
CA LEU A 89 10.10 5.99 -4.17
C LEU A 89 10.08 7.52 -4.11
#